data_AF-D6ADN4-F1
#
_entry.id   AF-D6ADN4-F1
#
_cell.length_a   1.000
_cell.length_b   1.000
_cell.length_c   1.000
_cell.angle_alpha   90.00
_cell.angle_beta   90.00
_cell.angle_gamma   90.00
#
_symmetry.space_group_name_H-M   'P 1'
#
loop_
_entity.id
_entity.type
_entity.pdbx_description
1 polymer ?
#
loop_
_entity_poly.entity_id
_entity_poly.type
_entity_poly.pdbx_seq_one_letter_code
_entity_poly.pdbx_strand_id
1 'polypeptide(L)'
;MASERTRADAERAPAATECTPAHAGRFRIEAALLTAAEQLGSAARTTEAAVQHAGSREQFGSPVGAFQAVKHLCADMLARTEPARAAVYAAAVTGDPVEIAAAKLLADEAAVRNARDCLQIHGGMGFTWEADVHLHLKRAWLRAASWLTGAGAEELLAADLGAAGLLPRSSAAYGRPVPEAGGGG
;
A
#
# COMPACT_ATOMS: atom_id res chain seq x y z
N MET A 1 18.51 -11.78 -51.73
CA MET A 1 18.87 -12.81 -50.75
C MET A 1 18.99 -12.25 -49.32
N ALA A 2 18.00 -11.49 -48.84
CA ALA A 2 17.98 -10.93 -47.47
C ALA A 2 16.61 -11.11 -46.78
N SER A 3 15.73 -11.93 -47.34
CA SER A 3 14.34 -12.12 -46.87
C SER A 3 14.10 -13.45 -46.15
N GLU A 4 15.09 -14.35 -46.10
CA GLU A 4 14.92 -15.71 -45.59
C GLU A 4 15.49 -15.93 -44.18
N ARG A 5 16.25 -14.97 -43.63
CA ARG A 5 16.84 -15.11 -42.28
C ARG A 5 15.90 -14.72 -41.13
N THR A 6 14.80 -14.01 -41.40
CA THR A 6 13.88 -13.56 -40.33
C THR A 6 12.83 -14.62 -39.97
N ARG A 7 12.78 -15.75 -40.66
CA ARG A 7 11.77 -16.80 -40.43
C ARG A 7 12.25 -17.96 -39.55
N ALA A 8 13.56 -18.06 -39.29
CA ALA A 8 14.16 -19.19 -38.60
C ALA A 8 14.30 -19.01 -37.07
N ASP A 9 14.20 -17.78 -36.55
CA ASP A 9 14.32 -17.51 -35.10
C ASP A 9 12.97 -17.59 -34.35
N ALA A 10 11.87 -17.87 -35.06
CA ALA A 10 10.53 -18.00 -34.47
C ALA A 10 10.29 -19.38 -33.80
N GLU A 11 11.22 -20.32 -33.91
CA GLU A 11 10.99 -21.74 -33.57
C GLU A 11 11.52 -22.20 -32.21
N ARG A 12 11.82 -21.29 -31.28
CA ARG A 12 12.05 -21.69 -29.89
C ARG A 12 11.52 -20.70 -28.87
N ALA A 13 10.23 -20.38 -28.97
CA ALA A 13 9.49 -20.00 -27.78
C ALA A 13 9.65 -21.15 -26.76
N PRO A 14 10.10 -20.89 -25.51
CA PRO A 14 10.08 -21.91 -24.48
C PRO A 14 8.63 -22.43 -24.40
N ALA A 15 8.47 -23.76 -24.43
CA ALA A 15 7.16 -24.38 -24.31
C ALA A 15 6.40 -23.68 -23.18
N ALA A 16 5.25 -23.08 -23.50
CA ALA A 16 4.45 -22.37 -22.52
C ALA A 16 4.21 -23.32 -21.36
N THR A 17 4.91 -23.08 -20.25
CA THR A 17 4.81 -23.94 -19.07
C THR A 17 3.36 -23.84 -18.62
N GLU A 18 2.65 -24.96 -18.61
CA GLU A 18 1.27 -24.98 -18.16
C GLU A 18 1.21 -24.36 -16.76
N CYS A 19 0.42 -23.30 -16.62
CA CYS A 19 0.27 -22.59 -15.36
C CYS A 19 -0.59 -23.46 -14.43
N THR A 20 0.06 -24.24 -13.56
CA THR A 20 -0.62 -25.02 -12.55
C THR A 20 -1.22 -24.09 -11.47
N PRO A 21 -2.24 -24.54 -10.72
CA PRO A 21 -2.77 -23.76 -9.59
C PRO A 21 -1.71 -23.37 -8.56
N ALA A 22 -0.69 -24.22 -8.35
CA ALA A 22 0.44 -23.94 -7.47
C ALA A 22 1.32 -22.79 -8.00
N HIS A 23 1.59 -22.76 -9.31
CA HIS A 23 2.29 -21.64 -9.96
C HIS A 23 1.48 -20.34 -9.82
N ALA A 24 0.16 -20.41 -10.02
CA ALA A 24 -0.72 -19.26 -9.85
C ALA A 24 -0.73 -18.71 -8.41
N GLY A 25 -0.71 -19.58 -7.39
CA GLY A 25 -0.61 -19.17 -5.98
C GLY A 25 0.69 -18.42 -5.68
N ARG A 26 1.81 -18.98 -6.12
CA ARG A 26 3.13 -18.37 -5.98
C ARG A 26 3.20 -17.00 -6.68
N PHE A 27 2.75 -16.91 -7.92
CA PHE A 27 2.76 -15.65 -8.67
C PHE A 27 1.91 -14.56 -8.03
N ARG A 28 0.79 -14.91 -7.37
CA ARG A 28 -0.02 -13.92 -6.64
C ARG A 28 0.74 -13.32 -5.45
N ILE A 29 1.44 -14.15 -4.68
CA ILE A 29 2.23 -13.70 -3.53
C ILE A 29 3.43 -12.87 -3.96
N GLU A 30 4.16 -13.30 -4.99
CA GLU A 30 5.25 -12.52 -5.58
C GLU A 30 4.75 -11.17 -6.13
N ALA A 31 3.60 -11.15 -6.82
CA ALA A 31 2.98 -9.92 -7.31
C ALA A 31 2.52 -9.00 -6.16
N ALA A 32 2.04 -9.56 -5.04
CA ALA A 32 1.71 -8.78 -3.84
C ALA A 32 2.96 -8.11 -3.25
N LEU A 33 4.09 -8.82 -3.14
CA LEU A 33 5.35 -8.26 -2.68
C LEU A 33 5.85 -7.13 -3.60
N LEU A 34 5.84 -7.35 -4.92
CA LEU A 34 6.22 -6.32 -5.89
C LEU A 34 5.32 -5.09 -5.80
N THR A 35 4.01 -5.29 -5.62
CA THR A 35 3.05 -4.21 -5.45
C THR A 35 3.29 -3.46 -4.12
N ALA A 36 3.65 -4.16 -3.05
CA ALA A 36 4.04 -3.54 -1.78
C ALA A 36 5.27 -2.63 -1.96
N ALA A 37 6.27 -3.07 -2.73
CA ALA A 37 7.42 -2.24 -3.07
C ALA A 37 7.03 -1.00 -3.90
N GLU A 38 6.11 -1.12 -4.87
CA GLU A 38 5.59 0.05 -5.60
C GLU A 38 4.81 1.02 -4.70
N GLN A 39 4.04 0.50 -3.75
CA GLN A 39 3.32 1.31 -2.76
C GLN A 39 4.28 2.05 -1.84
N LEU A 40 5.31 1.37 -1.32
CA LEU A 40 6.37 2.01 -0.55
C LEU A 40 7.03 3.15 -1.31
N GLY A 41 7.38 2.93 -2.58
CA GLY A 41 7.92 3.98 -3.45
C GLY A 41 6.95 5.16 -3.62
N SER A 42 5.65 4.88 -3.70
CA SER A 42 4.62 5.92 -3.80
C SER A 42 4.48 6.71 -2.49
N ALA A 43 4.55 6.05 -1.34
CA ALA A 43 4.53 6.67 -0.02
C ALA A 43 5.74 7.60 0.18
N ALA A 44 6.94 7.11 -0.15
CA ALA A 44 8.17 7.91 -0.07
C ALA A 44 8.11 9.12 -1.00
N ARG A 45 7.73 8.93 -2.27
CA ARG A 45 7.66 10.01 -3.25
C ARG A 45 6.66 11.11 -2.87
N THR A 46 5.50 10.72 -2.34
CA THR A 46 4.49 11.70 -1.90
C THR A 46 4.93 12.45 -0.65
N THR A 47 5.68 11.80 0.25
CA THR A 47 6.34 12.45 1.40
C THR A 47 7.36 13.49 0.95
N GLU A 48 8.25 13.14 0.02
CA GLU A 48 9.23 14.07 -0.55
C GLU A 48 8.56 15.27 -1.21
N ALA A 49 7.57 15.04 -2.07
CA ALA A 49 6.84 16.09 -2.75
C ALA A 49 6.11 17.03 -1.78
N ALA A 50 5.50 16.47 -0.72
CA ALA A 50 4.84 17.24 0.32
C ALA A 50 5.82 18.15 1.07
N VAL A 51 6.96 17.60 1.51
CA VAL A 51 7.99 18.37 2.22
C VAL A 51 8.58 19.45 1.32
N GLN A 52 8.85 19.14 0.06
CA GLN A 52 9.35 20.12 -0.91
C GLN A 52 8.36 21.28 -1.10
N HIS A 53 7.08 20.97 -1.34
CA HIS A 53 6.05 22.00 -1.48
C HIS A 53 5.89 22.82 -0.20
N ALA A 54 5.89 22.16 0.96
CA ALA A 54 5.75 22.82 2.25
C ALA A 54 6.91 23.79 2.54
N GLY A 55 8.12 23.46 2.09
CA GLY A 55 9.31 24.30 2.26
C GLY A 55 9.39 25.48 1.27
N SER A 56 8.84 25.34 0.06
CA SER A 56 8.95 26.37 -0.98
C SER A 56 7.75 27.30 -1.08
N ARG A 57 6.56 26.86 -0.64
CA ARG A 57 5.33 27.66 -0.72
C ARG A 57 5.23 28.62 0.45
N GLU A 58 5.16 29.92 0.17
CA GLU A 58 4.94 30.94 1.19
C GLU A 58 3.45 31.37 1.28
N GLN A 59 2.93 31.41 2.51
CA GLN A 59 1.63 32.01 2.83
C GLN A 59 1.68 32.63 4.22
N PHE A 60 0.92 33.71 4.44
CA PHE A 60 0.91 34.44 5.71
C PHE A 60 2.32 34.87 6.17
N GLY A 61 3.19 35.20 5.22
CA GLY A 61 4.55 35.70 5.48
C GLY A 61 5.56 34.64 5.92
N SER A 62 5.28 33.35 5.76
CA SER A 62 6.21 32.25 6.07
C SER A 62 6.00 31.06 5.14
N PRO A 63 6.98 30.15 4.98
CA PRO A 63 6.74 28.85 4.35
C PRO A 63 5.60 28.11 5.04
N VAL A 64 4.73 27.45 4.28
CA VAL A 64 3.58 26.73 4.85
C VAL A 64 4.02 25.57 5.77
N GLY A 65 5.21 25.03 5.54
CA GLY A 65 5.86 24.06 6.43
C GLY A 65 6.22 24.60 7.82
N ALA A 66 6.13 25.91 8.07
CA ALA A 66 6.33 26.47 9.41
C ALA A 66 5.14 26.19 10.35
N PHE A 67 3.93 26.03 9.79
CA PHE A 67 2.71 25.80 10.55
C PHE A 67 2.63 24.36 11.09
N GLN A 68 2.25 24.21 12.36
CA GLN A 68 2.23 22.90 13.04
C GLN A 68 1.36 21.86 12.32
N ALA A 69 0.20 22.25 11.78
CA ALA A 69 -0.67 21.33 11.05
C ALA A 69 0.06 20.67 9.85
N VAL A 70 0.85 21.43 9.10
CA VAL A 70 1.64 20.91 7.97
C VAL A 70 2.82 20.07 8.47
N LYS A 71 3.50 20.50 9.54
CA LYS A 71 4.60 19.73 10.15
C LYS A 71 4.14 18.35 10.62
N HIS A 72 3.00 18.28 11.30
CA HIS A 72 2.43 17.03 11.79
C HIS A 72 2.08 16.10 10.63
N LEU A 73 1.45 16.60 9.57
CA LEU A 73 1.20 15.78 8.37
C LEU A 73 2.50 15.22 7.79
N CYS A 74 3.52 16.06 7.56
CA CYS A 74 4.81 15.58 7.05
C CYS A 74 5.49 14.55 7.97
N ALA A 75 5.41 14.74 9.29
CA ALA A 75 5.96 13.80 10.27
C ALA A 75 5.21 12.47 10.26
N ASP A 76 3.88 12.49 10.23
CA ASP A 76 3.03 11.29 10.17
C ASP A 76 3.27 10.51 8.87
N MET A 77 3.44 11.22 7.75
CA MET A 77 3.76 10.60 6.46
C MET A 77 5.08 9.81 6.52
N LEU A 78 6.12 10.39 7.11
CA LEU A 78 7.39 9.69 7.33
C LEU A 78 7.22 8.53 8.32
N ALA A 79 6.47 8.73 9.40
CA ALA A 79 6.21 7.71 10.42
C ALA A 79 5.46 6.48 9.89
N ARG A 80 4.67 6.62 8.81
CA ARG A 80 4.06 5.48 8.09
C ARG A 80 5.01 4.85 7.08
N THR A 81 5.82 5.68 6.40
CA THR A 81 6.74 5.21 5.35
C THR A 81 7.83 4.29 5.90
N GLU A 82 8.42 4.62 7.05
CA GLU A 82 9.57 3.86 7.56
C GLU A 82 9.23 2.45 8.07
N PRO A 83 8.14 2.21 8.82
CA PRO A 83 7.70 0.85 9.13
C PRO A 83 7.34 0.04 7.87
N ALA A 84 6.67 0.66 6.89
CA ALA A 84 6.40 0.01 5.62
C ALA A 84 7.68 -0.37 4.87
N ARG A 85 8.71 0.49 4.92
CA ARG A 85 10.03 0.23 4.33
C ARG A 85 10.67 -1.01 4.94
N ALA A 86 10.72 -1.05 6.28
CA ALA A 86 11.30 -2.16 7.00
C ALA A 86 10.59 -3.48 6.68
N ALA A 87 9.25 -3.48 6.68
CA ALA A 87 8.45 -4.66 6.38
C ALA A 87 8.65 -5.17 4.95
N VAL A 88 8.63 -4.28 3.94
CA VAL A 88 8.86 -4.65 2.54
C VAL A 88 10.26 -5.23 2.34
N TYR A 89 11.28 -4.64 2.95
CA TYR A 89 12.65 -5.14 2.83
C TYR A 89 12.84 -6.49 3.52
N ALA A 90 12.25 -6.69 4.70
CA ALA A 90 12.26 -7.99 5.38
C ALA A 90 11.57 -9.07 4.54
N ALA A 91 10.33 -8.79 4.09
CA ALA A 91 9.55 -9.72 3.27
C ALA A 91 10.23 -10.08 1.93
N ALA A 92 11.01 -9.15 1.36
CA ALA A 92 11.79 -9.42 0.14
C ALA A 92 12.95 -10.38 0.37
N VAL A 93 13.49 -10.45 1.60
CA VAL A 93 14.56 -11.38 1.97
C VAL A 93 14.00 -12.75 2.34
N THR A 94 12.91 -12.79 3.09
CA THR A 94 12.34 -14.05 3.60
C THR A 94 11.48 -14.77 2.55
N GLY A 95 10.78 -14.01 1.71
CA GLY A 95 9.76 -14.55 0.80
C GLY A 95 8.58 -15.19 1.53
N ASP A 96 8.44 -14.95 2.84
CA ASP A 96 7.39 -15.56 3.66
C ASP A 96 6.02 -14.93 3.33
N PRO A 97 4.98 -15.72 3.03
CA PRO A 97 3.68 -15.18 2.66
C PRO A 97 3.01 -14.30 3.74
N VAL A 98 3.25 -14.57 5.03
CA VAL A 98 2.69 -13.79 6.14
C VAL A 98 3.42 -12.45 6.25
N GLU A 99 4.75 -12.46 6.14
CA GLU A 99 5.54 -11.22 6.10
C GLU A 99 5.22 -10.37 4.86
N ILE A 100 5.00 -11.00 3.70
CA ILE A 100 4.53 -10.31 2.48
C ILE A 100 3.16 -9.68 2.69
N ALA A 101 2.23 -10.36 3.39
CA ALA A 101 0.93 -9.81 3.73
C ALA A 101 1.06 -8.58 4.66
N ALA A 102 1.89 -8.65 5.70
CA ALA A 102 2.19 -7.51 6.58
C ALA A 102 2.81 -6.34 5.80
N ALA A 103 3.79 -6.62 4.94
CA ALA A 103 4.43 -5.61 4.11
C ALA A 103 3.44 -4.92 3.16
N LYS A 104 2.55 -5.70 2.52
CA LYS A 104 1.52 -5.18 1.64
C LYS A 104 0.54 -4.28 2.39
N LEU A 105 0.07 -4.70 3.56
CA LEU A 105 -0.87 -3.93 4.39
C LEU A 105 -0.27 -2.58 4.80
N LEU A 106 0.96 -2.58 5.34
CA LEU A 106 1.64 -1.36 5.77
C LEU A 106 1.96 -0.43 4.59
N ALA A 107 2.41 -0.98 3.47
CA ALA A 107 2.74 -0.19 2.28
C ALA A 107 1.49 0.43 1.64
N ASP A 108 0.38 -0.30 1.54
CA ASP A 108 -0.90 0.22 1.04
C ASP A 108 -1.39 1.37 1.92
N GLU A 109 -1.37 1.20 3.25
CA GLU A 109 -1.79 2.22 4.19
C GLU A 109 -0.93 3.49 4.04
N ALA A 110 0.40 3.34 4.04
CA ALA A 110 1.33 4.43 3.88
C ALA A 110 1.10 5.16 2.54
N ALA A 111 1.00 4.44 1.43
CA ALA A 111 0.84 5.02 0.10
C ALA A 111 -0.47 5.79 -0.04
N VAL A 112 -1.60 5.21 0.40
CA VAL A 112 -2.91 5.84 0.28
C VAL A 112 -3.01 7.05 1.20
N ARG A 113 -2.62 6.93 2.47
CA ARG A 113 -2.73 8.04 3.42
C ARG A 113 -1.74 9.16 3.09
N ASN A 114 -0.50 8.84 2.71
CA ASN A 114 0.48 9.87 2.36
C ASN A 114 0.11 10.59 1.06
N ALA A 115 -0.44 9.90 0.06
CA ALA A 115 -0.93 10.57 -1.13
C ALA A 115 -2.09 11.56 -0.82
N ARG A 116 -2.96 11.24 0.16
CA ARG A 116 -4.01 12.15 0.64
C ARG A 116 -3.43 13.35 1.40
N ASP A 117 -2.49 13.11 2.30
CA ASP A 117 -1.86 14.17 3.08
C ASP A 117 -1.04 15.11 2.18
N CYS A 118 -0.33 14.55 1.20
CA CYS A 118 0.37 15.32 0.17
C CYS A 118 -0.61 16.20 -0.63
N LEU A 119 -1.77 15.66 -0.99
CA LEU A 119 -2.82 16.39 -1.71
C LEU A 119 -3.33 17.56 -0.87
N GLN A 120 -3.58 17.32 0.41
CA GLN A 120 -4.00 18.33 1.37
C GLN A 120 -2.96 19.45 1.53
N ILE A 121 -1.68 19.10 1.61
CA ILE A 121 -0.58 20.07 1.73
C ILE A 121 -0.47 20.96 0.48
N HIS A 122 -0.72 20.41 -0.71
CA HIS A 122 -0.75 21.18 -1.96
C HIS A 122 -2.03 22.03 -2.11
N GLY A 123 -3.04 21.81 -1.26
CA GLY A 123 -4.33 22.51 -1.32
C GLY A 123 -5.00 22.36 -2.70
N GLY A 124 -5.61 23.44 -3.19
CA GLY A 124 -6.31 23.44 -4.49
C GLY A 124 -5.42 23.02 -5.67
N MET A 125 -4.12 23.35 -5.65
CA MET A 125 -3.16 22.96 -6.69
C MET A 125 -3.02 21.44 -6.81
N GLY A 126 -3.17 20.71 -5.70
CA GLY A 126 -3.10 19.25 -5.70
C GLY A 126 -4.13 18.57 -6.61
N PHE A 127 -5.26 19.25 -6.89
CA PHE A 127 -6.33 18.77 -7.76
C PHE A 127 -6.16 19.14 -9.24
N THR A 128 -5.09 19.85 -9.57
CA THR A 128 -4.82 20.37 -10.92
C THR A 128 -3.69 19.61 -11.62
N TRP A 129 -3.40 19.93 -12.87
CA TRP A 129 -2.34 19.28 -13.66
C TRP A 129 -0.94 19.80 -13.32
N GLU A 130 -0.86 20.83 -12.48
CA GLU A 130 0.34 21.48 -12.01
C GLU A 130 1.07 20.66 -10.94
N ALA A 131 0.38 19.68 -10.34
CA ALA A 131 0.96 18.76 -9.38
C ALA A 131 0.45 17.32 -9.61
N ASP A 132 1.39 16.38 -9.76
CA ASP A 132 1.09 14.96 -10.02
C ASP A 132 0.50 14.21 -8.80
N VAL A 133 0.27 14.90 -7.67
CA VAL A 133 -0.13 14.28 -6.40
C VAL A 133 -1.43 13.47 -6.52
N HIS A 134 -2.41 13.99 -7.26
CA HIS A 134 -3.66 13.30 -7.52
C HIS A 134 -3.47 12.00 -8.36
N LEU A 135 -2.43 11.91 -9.19
CA LEU A 135 -2.08 10.68 -9.91
C LEU A 135 -1.52 9.62 -8.95
N HIS A 136 -0.70 10.04 -7.98
CA HIS A 136 -0.20 9.13 -6.95
C HIS A 136 -1.34 8.53 -6.12
N LEU A 137 -2.33 9.34 -5.73
CA LEU A 137 -3.49 8.86 -4.97
C LEU A 137 -4.32 7.83 -5.76
N LYS A 138 -4.62 8.13 -7.03
CA LYS A 138 -5.35 7.20 -7.92
C LYS A 138 -4.60 5.87 -8.10
N ARG A 139 -3.28 5.91 -8.29
CA ARG A 139 -2.44 4.71 -8.41
C ARG A 139 -2.38 3.92 -7.10
N ALA A 140 -2.31 4.61 -5.96
CA ALA A 140 -2.33 3.96 -4.65
C ALA A 140 -3.63 3.17 -4.43
N TRP A 141 -4.78 3.76 -4.73
CA TRP A 141 -6.06 3.04 -4.63
C TRP A 141 -6.15 1.80 -5.53
N LEU A 142 -5.70 1.91 -6.78
CA LEU A 142 -5.70 0.77 -7.70
C LEU A 142 -4.84 -0.39 -7.17
N ARG A 143 -3.63 -0.08 -6.71
CA ARG A 143 -2.67 -1.07 -6.21
C ARG A 143 -3.10 -1.68 -4.87
N ALA A 144 -3.73 -0.90 -4.00
CA ALA A 144 -4.31 -1.41 -2.75
C ALA A 144 -5.41 -2.45 -2.99
N ALA A 145 -6.13 -2.34 -4.11
CA ALA A 145 -7.15 -3.32 -4.52
C ALA A 145 -6.58 -4.49 -5.37
N SER A 146 -5.28 -4.51 -5.66
CA SER A 146 -4.65 -5.49 -6.56
C SER A 146 -3.86 -6.56 -5.81
N TRP A 147 -3.88 -7.78 -6.35
CA TRP A 147 -3.11 -8.98 -5.94
C TRP A 147 -3.39 -9.54 -4.54
N LEU A 148 -3.34 -8.69 -3.51
CA LEU A 148 -3.70 -8.99 -2.13
C LEU A 148 -4.31 -7.72 -1.53
N THR A 149 -5.59 -7.78 -1.19
CA THR A 149 -6.34 -6.68 -0.56
C THR A 149 -6.02 -6.58 0.92
N GLY A 150 -6.29 -5.42 1.53
CA GLY A 150 -6.12 -5.22 2.98
C GLY A 150 -6.83 -6.29 3.81
N ALA A 151 -8.12 -6.56 3.52
CA ALA A 151 -8.88 -7.61 4.21
C ALA A 151 -8.26 -9.02 4.04
N GLY A 152 -7.71 -9.32 2.86
CA GLY A 152 -7.02 -10.59 2.63
C GLY A 152 -5.71 -10.70 3.40
N ALA A 153 -4.95 -9.61 3.49
CA ALA A 153 -3.73 -9.56 4.29
C ALA A 153 -4.03 -9.67 5.79
N GLU A 154 -5.05 -8.96 6.28
CA GLU A 154 -5.52 -9.04 7.67
C GLU A 154 -5.94 -10.47 8.05
N GLU A 155 -6.68 -11.17 7.18
CA GLU A 155 -7.08 -12.57 7.41
C GLU A 155 -5.86 -13.50 7.52
N LEU A 156 -4.87 -13.36 6.64
CA LEU A 156 -3.63 -14.16 6.70
C LEU A 156 -2.85 -13.92 7.99
N LEU A 157 -2.72 -12.66 8.41
CA LEU A 157 -2.04 -12.28 9.65
C LEU A 157 -2.81 -12.78 10.87
N ALA A 158 -4.13 -12.67 10.88
CA ALA A 158 -4.96 -13.18 11.96
C ALA A 158 -4.87 -14.71 12.08
N ALA A 159 -4.87 -15.42 10.97
CA ALA A 159 -4.69 -16.88 10.96
C ALA A 159 -3.33 -17.30 11.54
N ASP A 160 -2.24 -16.59 11.17
CA ASP A 160 -0.90 -16.84 11.69
C ASP A 160 -0.81 -16.57 13.21
N LEU A 161 -1.29 -15.42 13.67
CA LEU A 161 -1.34 -15.08 15.11
C LEU A 161 -2.20 -16.07 15.90
N GLY A 162 -3.29 -16.58 15.30
CA GLY A 162 -4.12 -17.63 15.87
C GLY A 162 -3.38 -18.96 16.00
N ALA A 163 -2.62 -19.35 14.97
CA ALA A 163 -1.79 -20.55 14.99
C ALA A 163 -0.64 -20.45 16.00
N ALA A 164 -0.06 -19.25 16.17
CA ALA A 164 0.94 -18.95 17.19
C ALA A 164 0.36 -18.89 18.62
N GLY A 165 -0.96 -18.97 18.79
CA GLY A 165 -1.64 -18.87 20.09
C GLY A 165 -1.60 -17.46 20.70
N LEU A 166 -1.30 -16.45 19.89
CA LEU A 166 -1.21 -15.04 20.29
C LEU A 166 -2.56 -14.33 20.24
N LEU A 167 -3.53 -14.86 19.49
CA LEU A 167 -4.92 -14.40 19.58
C LEU A 167 -5.62 -15.04 20.78
N PRO A 168 -6.36 -14.26 21.59
CA PRO A 168 -7.16 -14.82 22.66
C PRO A 168 -8.17 -15.82 22.07
N ARG A 169 -8.09 -17.09 22.52
CA ARG A 169 -9.12 -18.09 22.22
C ARG A 169 -10.43 -17.53 22.76
N SER A 170 -11.40 -17.28 21.90
CA SER A 170 -12.60 -16.52 22.27
C SER A 170 -13.23 -17.02 23.56
N SER A 171 -13.23 -16.17 24.60
CA SER A 171 -14.19 -16.30 25.70
C SER A 171 -15.30 -15.27 25.45
N ALA A 172 -16.37 -15.68 24.78
CA ALA A 172 -17.74 -15.16 24.94
C ALA A 172 -17.93 -13.67 25.39
N ALA A 173 -17.31 -12.68 24.72
CA ALA A 173 -17.34 -11.29 25.19
C ALA A 173 -17.67 -10.23 24.12
N TYR A 174 -18.30 -10.61 23.00
CA TYR A 174 -18.91 -9.64 22.08
C TYR A 174 -20.41 -9.92 21.87
N GLY A 175 -21.11 -10.17 22.98
CA GLY A 175 -22.57 -10.12 23.03
C GLY A 175 -22.98 -9.04 24.03
N ARG A 176 -23.00 -7.77 23.61
CA ARG A 176 -23.80 -6.79 24.36
C ARG A 176 -25.26 -7.10 24.03
N PRO A 177 -26.12 -7.46 25.00
CA PRO A 177 -27.54 -7.61 24.72
C PRO A 177 -28.08 -6.26 24.24
N VAL A 178 -28.76 -6.28 23.10
CA VAL A 178 -29.55 -5.15 22.62
C VAL A 178 -30.64 -4.93 23.67
N PRO A 179 -30.76 -3.75 24.30
CA PRO A 179 -31.87 -3.50 25.20
C PRO A 179 -33.15 -3.55 24.38
N GLU A 180 -34.06 -4.46 24.73
CA GLU A 180 -35.39 -4.47 24.15
C GLU A 180 -36.05 -3.11 24.42
N ALA A 181 -36.51 -2.47 23.36
CA ALA A 181 -37.28 -1.25 23.44
C ALA A 181 -38.56 -1.56 24.24
N GLY A 182 -38.57 -1.14 25.52
CA GLY A 182 -39.76 -1.19 26.35
C GLY A 182 -40.89 -0.44 25.64
N GLY A 183 -41.91 -1.19 25.23
CA GLY A 183 -43.17 -0.64 24.75
C GLY A 183 -43.82 0.14 25.88
N GLY A 184 -43.92 1.46 25.69
CA GLY A 184 -44.74 2.32 26.53
C GLY A 184 -46.21 2.08 26.25
N GLY A 185 -46.94 1.67 27.28
CA GLY A 185 -48.38 1.69 27.44
C GLY A 185 -48.69 1.98 28.90
#